data_AF-A0A660WIE9-F1
#
_entry.id   AF-A0A660WIE9-F1
#
_cell.length_a   1.000
_cell.length_b   1.000
_cell.length_c   1.000
_cell.angle_alpha   90.00
_cell.angle_beta   90.00
_cell.angle_gamma   90.00
#
_symmetry.space_group_name_H-M   'P 1'
#
loop_
_entity.id
_entity.type
_entity.pdbx_description
1 polymer ?
#
loop_
_entity_poly.entity_id
_entity_poly.type
_entity_poly.pdbx_seq_one_letter_code
_entity_poly.pdbx_strand_id
1 'polypeptide(L)'
;MNMMTSQPRYMPALNYIQRISLCDVMVYPDNVRYTPRDRENRNKIKTARSWAWLSVPVVHISRDQLIKDTRIDDEEFRAAGIDIRYHDYNRPEYPQLFGGFQPYMSAIDPLFNRGDDGFEIMSRGNTSREEISESSRSGSAS
;
A
#
# COMPACT_ATOMS: atom_id res chain seq x y z
N MET A 1 -8.23 26.24 -6.83
CA MET A 1 -7.98 25.15 -5.87
C MET A 1 -9.00 24.04 -6.14
N ASN A 2 -8.55 22.96 -6.76
CA ASN A 2 -9.34 21.82 -7.16
C ASN A 2 -9.31 20.78 -6.04
N MET A 3 -10.48 20.40 -5.52
CA MET A 3 -10.59 19.38 -4.49
C MET A 3 -11.28 18.15 -5.04
N MET A 4 -10.77 16.98 -4.67
CA MET A 4 -11.41 15.70 -4.93
C MET A 4 -11.68 14.98 -3.62
N THR A 5 -12.89 14.43 -3.48
CA THR A 5 -13.23 13.46 -2.45
C THR A 5 -13.55 12.12 -3.09
N SER A 6 -12.93 11.05 -2.60
CA SER A 6 -13.28 9.69 -3.01
C SER A 6 -12.81 8.67 -1.98
N GLN A 7 -13.62 7.64 -1.77
CA GLN A 7 -13.25 6.50 -0.92
C GLN A 7 -11.96 5.84 -1.44
N PRO A 8 -11.12 5.29 -0.53
CA PRO A 8 -9.92 4.56 -0.93
C PRO A 8 -10.29 3.32 -1.75
N ARG A 9 -9.44 2.96 -2.71
CA ARG A 9 -9.64 1.80 -3.59
C ARG A 9 -8.42 0.90 -3.59
N TYR A 10 -8.61 -0.41 -3.45
CA TYR A 10 -7.53 -1.40 -3.38
C TYR A 10 -6.56 -1.34 -4.57
N MET A 11 -7.05 -1.14 -5.81
CA MET A 11 -6.21 -0.78 -6.96
C MET A 11 -6.97 0.21 -7.85
N PRO A 12 -6.73 1.53 -7.72
CA PRO A 12 -7.50 2.53 -8.44
C PRO A 12 -7.31 2.40 -9.96
N ALA A 13 -8.40 2.48 -10.71
CA ALA A 13 -8.37 2.52 -12.16
C ALA A 13 -7.74 3.85 -12.66
N LEU A 14 -7.32 3.87 -13.93
CA LEU A 14 -6.59 5.01 -14.52
C LEU A 14 -7.33 6.35 -14.35
N ASN A 15 -8.66 6.35 -14.49
CA ASN A 15 -9.47 7.56 -14.30
C ASN A 15 -9.43 8.08 -12.86
N TYR A 16 -9.24 7.22 -11.86
CA TYR A 16 -9.06 7.63 -10.46
C TYR A 16 -7.71 8.31 -10.27
N ILE A 17 -6.64 7.72 -10.84
CA ILE A 17 -5.28 8.30 -10.83
C ILE A 17 -5.25 9.64 -11.55
N GLN A 18 -5.90 9.74 -12.71
CA GLN A 18 -6.01 10.99 -13.46
C GLN A 18 -6.70 12.09 -12.65
N ARG A 19 -7.73 11.75 -11.87
CA ARG A 19 -8.38 12.75 -11.02
C ARG A 19 -7.48 13.20 -9.87
N ILE A 20 -6.69 12.29 -9.27
CA ILE A 20 -5.66 12.65 -8.29
C ILE A 20 -4.65 13.64 -8.91
N SER A 21 -4.19 13.38 -10.14
CA SER A 21 -3.22 14.28 -10.79
C SER A 21 -3.79 15.65 -11.16
N LEU A 22 -5.11 15.83 -11.13
CA LEU A 22 -5.79 17.08 -11.47
C LEU A 22 -6.26 17.88 -10.24
N CYS A 23 -6.21 17.29 -9.04
CA CYS A 23 -6.62 17.95 -7.81
C CYS A 23 -5.42 18.50 -7.04
N ASP A 24 -5.59 19.66 -6.42
CA ASP A 24 -4.62 20.24 -5.48
C ASP A 24 -4.70 19.53 -4.12
N VAL A 25 -5.90 19.07 -3.74
CA VAL A 25 -6.15 18.35 -2.49
C VAL A 25 -7.05 17.14 -2.73
N MET A 26 -6.56 15.98 -2.31
CA MET A 26 -7.31 14.73 -2.25
C MET A 26 -7.76 14.46 -0.80
N VAL A 27 -9.06 14.27 -0.61
CA VAL A 27 -9.66 13.91 0.67
C VAL A 27 -10.11 12.45 0.62
N TYR A 28 -9.57 11.64 1.53
CA TYR A 28 -10.00 10.26 1.73
C TYR A 28 -10.97 10.19 2.91
N PRO A 29 -12.28 10.01 2.68
CA PRO A 29 -13.22 9.73 3.76
C PRO A 29 -13.10 8.24 4.13
N ASP A 30 -12.39 7.95 5.20
CA ASP A 30 -12.22 6.60 5.77
C ASP A 30 -13.24 6.29 6.88
N ASN A 31 -13.91 7.32 7.37
CA ASN A 31 -14.98 7.29 8.36
C ASN A 31 -16.38 7.05 7.78
N VAL A 32 -16.46 6.63 6.52
CA VAL A 32 -17.72 6.24 5.87
C VAL A 32 -17.89 4.74 5.90
N ARG A 33 -19.13 4.29 5.73
CA ARG A 33 -19.51 2.87 5.72
C ARG A 33 -18.77 2.12 4.62
N TYR A 34 -18.19 0.98 4.98
CA TYR A 34 -17.64 0.02 4.04
C TYR A 34 -18.75 -0.65 3.24
N THR A 35 -18.57 -0.77 1.92
CA THR A 35 -19.53 -1.43 1.03
C THR A 35 -18.97 -2.78 0.60
N PRO A 36 -19.52 -3.90 1.10
CA PRO A 36 -19.07 -5.24 0.72
C PRO A 36 -19.17 -5.43 -0.79
N ARG A 37 -18.14 -6.05 -1.38
CA ARG A 37 -18.11 -6.37 -2.82
C ARG A 37 -18.31 -5.12 -3.67
N ASP A 38 -17.62 -4.03 -3.37
CA ASP A 38 -17.48 -2.88 -4.26
C ASP A 38 -15.98 -2.61 -4.50
N ARG A 39 -15.60 -1.67 -5.36
CA ARG A 39 -14.22 -1.47 -5.85
C ARG A 39 -13.21 -1.09 -4.75
N GLU A 40 -13.67 -0.91 -3.52
CA GLU A 40 -12.89 -0.71 -2.31
C GLU A 40 -11.98 -1.91 -2.05
N ASN A 41 -12.47 -3.15 -2.26
CA ASN A 41 -11.70 -4.38 -2.01
C ASN A 41 -11.56 -5.32 -3.21
N ARG A 42 -12.02 -4.94 -4.41
CA ARG A 42 -11.90 -5.80 -5.61
C ARG A 42 -11.61 -5.06 -6.91
N ASN A 43 -10.93 -5.75 -7.81
CA ASN A 43 -10.62 -5.28 -9.15
C ASN A 43 -11.00 -6.31 -10.21
N LYS A 44 -11.45 -5.82 -11.36
CA LYS A 44 -11.72 -6.67 -12.52
C LYS A 44 -10.43 -6.84 -13.33
N ILE A 45 -9.96 -8.07 -13.47
CA ILE A 45 -8.75 -8.39 -14.23
C ILE A 45 -9.09 -9.29 -15.42
N LYS A 46 -8.26 -9.25 -16.46
CA LYS A 46 -8.37 -10.16 -17.60
C LYS A 46 -7.44 -11.34 -17.38
N THR A 47 -7.96 -12.55 -17.51
CA THR A 47 -7.21 -13.80 -17.45
C THR A 47 -7.12 -14.42 -18.84
N ALA A 48 -6.34 -15.49 -18.98
CA ALA A 48 -6.26 -16.25 -20.24
C ALA A 48 -7.60 -16.85 -20.71
N ARG A 49 -8.57 -17.06 -19.79
CA ARG A 49 -9.85 -17.70 -20.10
C ARG A 49 -11.01 -16.71 -20.21
N SER A 50 -11.10 -15.75 -19.29
CA SER A 50 -12.14 -14.72 -19.27
C SER A 50 -11.73 -13.58 -18.33
N TRP A 51 -12.62 -12.65 -18.03
CA TRP A 51 -12.43 -11.73 -16.91
C TRP A 51 -12.71 -12.44 -15.57
N ALA A 52 -12.03 -11.99 -14.51
CA ALA A 52 -12.24 -12.46 -13.15
C ALA A 52 -12.20 -11.27 -12.17
N TRP A 53 -12.78 -11.45 -10.98
CA TRP A 53 -12.59 -10.53 -9.86
C TRP A 53 -11.38 -10.95 -9.06
N LEU A 54 -10.42 -10.04 -8.92
CA LEU A 54 -9.37 -10.11 -7.92
C LEU A 54 -9.89 -9.39 -6.67
N SER A 55 -10.24 -10.15 -5.63
CA SER A 55 -10.81 -9.63 -4.39
C SER A 55 -9.84 -9.81 -3.23
N VAL A 56 -9.71 -8.77 -2.41
CA VAL A 56 -9.08 -8.85 -1.08
C VAL A 56 -10.16 -9.22 -0.09
N PRO A 57 -10.11 -10.42 0.50
CA PRO A 57 -11.00 -10.77 1.59
C PRO A 57 -10.75 -9.86 2.79
N VAL A 58 -11.85 -9.49 3.45
CA VAL A 58 -11.85 -8.61 4.61
C VAL A 58 -12.77 -9.16 5.68
N VAL A 59 -12.41 -8.91 6.94
CA VAL A 59 -13.19 -9.33 8.10
C VAL A 59 -14.46 -8.47 8.19
N HIS A 60 -15.61 -9.11 7.99
CA HIS A 60 -16.92 -8.48 8.09
C HIS A 60 -17.45 -8.57 9.52
N ILE A 61 -17.47 -7.44 10.23
CA ILE A 61 -17.93 -7.36 11.62
C ILE A 61 -19.41 -6.96 11.69
N SER A 62 -19.82 -5.93 10.94
CA SER A 62 -21.19 -5.41 10.95
C SER A 62 -21.54 -4.64 9.68
N ARG A 63 -22.83 -4.30 9.49
CA ARG A 63 -23.28 -3.48 8.36
C ARG A 63 -22.89 -2.00 8.47
N ASP A 64 -22.52 -1.54 9.65
CA ASP A 64 -22.14 -0.16 9.94
C ASP A 64 -20.61 0.02 10.08
N GLN A 65 -19.85 -1.05 9.80
CA GLN A 65 -18.39 -1.03 9.81
C GLN A 65 -17.88 0.07 8.88
N LEU A 66 -16.98 0.90 9.39
CA LEU A 66 -16.34 1.96 8.62
C LEU A 66 -15.15 1.40 7.84
N ILE A 67 -14.77 2.09 6.77
CA ILE A 67 -13.61 1.69 5.95
C ILE A 67 -12.34 1.60 6.80
N LYS A 68 -12.08 2.58 7.67
CA LYS A 68 -10.90 2.59 8.57
C LYS A 68 -10.85 1.42 9.56
N ASP A 69 -12.01 0.84 9.88
CA ASP A 69 -12.14 -0.30 10.79
C ASP A 69 -12.20 -1.64 10.04
N THR A 70 -12.01 -1.62 8.72
CA THR A 70 -12.03 -2.82 7.85
C THR A 70 -10.64 -3.40 7.72
N ARG A 71 -10.47 -4.62 8.24
CA ARG A 71 -9.19 -5.35 8.20
C ARG A 71 -9.22 -6.45 7.15
N ILE A 72 -8.07 -6.74 6.57
CA ILE A 72 -7.88 -7.89 5.68
C ILE A 72 -8.07 -9.19 6.47
N ASP A 73 -8.67 -10.19 5.82
CA ASP A 73 -8.78 -11.54 6.37
C ASP A 73 -7.52 -12.35 6.04
N ASP A 74 -6.57 -12.36 6.97
CA ASP A 74 -5.30 -13.06 6.83
C ASP A 74 -5.45 -14.60 6.76
N GLU A 75 -6.56 -15.16 7.26
CA GLU A 75 -6.80 -16.61 7.23
C GLU A 75 -7.21 -17.07 5.83
N GLU A 76 -8.06 -16.31 5.14
CA GLU A 76 -8.51 -16.65 3.79
C GLU A 76 -7.34 -16.65 2.78
N PHE A 77 -6.42 -15.69 2.90
CA PHE A 77 -5.20 -15.68 2.09
C PHE A 77 -4.26 -16.84 2.43
N ARG A 78 -4.04 -17.14 3.71
CA ARG A 78 -3.22 -18.29 4.13
C ARG A 78 -3.81 -19.61 3.61
N ALA A 79 -5.13 -19.78 3.67
CA ALA A 79 -5.82 -20.95 3.13
C ALA A 79 -5.66 -21.08 1.60
N ALA A 80 -5.50 -19.96 0.89
CA ALA A 80 -5.19 -19.93 -0.54
C ALA A 80 -3.68 -20.10 -0.86
N GLY A 81 -2.83 -20.29 0.15
CA GLY A 81 -1.37 -20.36 -0.02
C GLY A 81 -0.72 -19.02 -0.38
N ILE A 82 -1.39 -17.91 -0.06
CA ILE A 82 -0.91 -16.55 -0.34
C ILE A 82 -0.37 -15.95 0.96
N ASP A 83 0.92 -15.63 0.95
CA ASP A 83 1.59 -14.93 2.06
C ASP A 83 1.28 -13.43 2.01
N ILE A 84 0.71 -12.89 3.10
CA ILE A 84 0.46 -11.45 3.24
C ILE A 84 1.62 -10.83 3.98
N ARG A 85 2.15 -9.75 3.40
CA ARG A 85 3.18 -8.93 4.06
C ARG A 85 2.71 -7.50 4.22
N TYR A 86 2.68 -7.07 5.47
CA TYR A 86 2.48 -5.68 5.82
C TYR A 86 3.83 -4.98 5.79
N HIS A 87 3.97 -4.00 4.90
CA HIS A 87 5.19 -3.21 4.80
C HIS A 87 5.16 -2.12 5.86
N ASP A 88 5.92 -2.30 6.92
CA ASP A 88 6.22 -1.22 7.87
C ASP A 88 7.45 -0.47 7.38
N TYR A 89 7.24 0.71 6.80
CA TYR A 89 8.34 1.51 6.27
C TYR A 89 9.04 2.27 7.40
N ASN A 90 10.22 1.79 7.77
CA ASN A 90 11.15 2.50 8.61
C ASN A 90 11.69 3.74 7.89
N ARG A 91 11.72 4.86 8.61
CA ARG A 91 12.23 6.15 8.10
C ARG A 91 13.63 6.35 8.66
N PRO A 92 14.68 6.09 7.89
CA PRO A 92 16.04 6.18 8.38
C PRO A 92 16.45 7.65 8.55
N GLU A 93 17.06 7.96 9.68
CA GLU A 93 17.73 9.25 9.89
C GLU A 93 19.11 9.24 9.21
N TYR A 94 19.50 10.37 8.65
CA TYR A 94 20.80 10.54 8.00
C TYR A 94 21.32 11.97 8.17
N PRO A 95 22.65 12.19 8.10
CA PRO A 95 23.21 13.52 8.13
C PRO A 95 22.77 14.34 6.91
N GLN A 96 22.06 15.44 7.15
CA GLN A 96 21.73 16.45 6.15
C GLN A 96 22.79 17.57 6.18
N LEU A 97 23.05 18.18 5.03
CA LEU A 97 24.11 19.20 4.85
C LEU A 97 23.79 20.53 5.56
N PHE A 98 22.50 20.82 5.80
CA PHE A 98 22.04 22.12 6.29
C PHE A 98 21.22 21.98 7.58
N GLY A 99 21.89 22.07 8.73
CA GLY A 99 21.23 22.07 10.04
C GLY A 99 21.01 20.67 10.63
N GLY A 100 19.95 20.51 11.42
CA GLY A 100 19.56 19.23 12.02
C GLY A 100 18.71 18.36 11.08
N PHE A 101 18.42 17.13 11.49
CA PHE A 101 17.61 16.20 10.69
C PHE A 101 16.15 16.68 10.57
N GLN A 102 15.69 16.85 9.33
CA GLN A 102 14.31 17.13 9.00
C GLN A 102 13.64 15.87 8.42
N PRO A 103 12.60 15.31 9.06
CA PRO A 103 11.88 14.15 8.53
C PRO A 103 10.94 14.50 7.37
N TYR A 104 10.45 13.47 6.68
CA TYR A 104 9.48 13.55 5.57
C TYR A 104 10.00 14.25 4.30
N MET A 105 11.31 14.32 4.13
CA MET A 105 11.93 14.83 2.91
C MET A 105 11.74 13.85 1.75
N SER A 106 11.80 14.37 0.52
CA SER A 106 11.71 13.56 -0.69
C SER A 106 12.83 12.52 -0.77
N ALA A 107 12.63 11.43 -1.51
CA ALA A 107 13.68 10.44 -1.78
C ALA A 107 14.94 11.03 -2.46
N ILE A 108 14.84 12.24 -3.02
CA ILE A 108 15.97 12.98 -3.58
C ILE A 108 16.90 13.51 -2.48
N ASP A 109 16.37 13.85 -1.31
CA ASP A 109 17.16 14.43 -0.21
C ASP A 109 18.31 13.51 0.27
N PRO A 110 18.09 12.22 0.61
CA PRO A 110 19.20 11.35 0.99
C PRO A 110 20.21 11.16 -0.16
N LEU A 111 19.76 11.13 -1.42
CA LEU A 111 20.66 11.01 -2.58
C LEU A 111 21.60 12.22 -2.72
N PHE A 112 21.10 13.43 -2.51
CA PHE A 112 21.92 14.64 -2.64
C PHE A 112 22.80 14.88 -1.41
N ASN A 113 22.34 14.51 -0.21
CA ASN A 113 23.12 14.66 1.01
C ASN A 113 24.20 13.58 1.16
N ARG A 114 23.97 12.38 0.62
CA ARG A 114 24.80 11.19 0.89
C ARG A 114 25.37 10.51 -0.36
N GLY A 115 25.00 10.96 -1.56
CA GLY A 115 25.52 10.41 -2.80
C GLY A 115 25.17 8.92 -2.96
N ASP A 116 26.18 8.11 -3.26
CA ASP A 116 26.04 6.66 -3.47
C ASP A 116 25.45 5.93 -2.24
N ASP A 117 25.74 6.41 -1.02
CA ASP A 117 25.16 5.87 0.22
C ASP A 117 23.65 6.14 0.33
N GLY A 118 23.10 7.10 -0.43
CA GLY A 118 21.71 7.52 -0.32
C GLY A 118 20.73 6.38 -0.59
N PHE A 119 21.06 5.48 -1.53
CA PHE A 119 20.26 4.29 -1.80
C PHE A 119 20.25 3.31 -0.62
N GLU A 120 21.42 3.03 -0.05
CA GLU A 120 21.54 2.16 1.11
C GLU A 120 20.73 2.74 2.27
N ILE A 121 20.85 4.05 2.51
CA ILE A 121 20.12 4.77 3.54
C ILE A 121 18.61 4.58 3.35
N MET A 122 18.05 4.78 2.16
CA MET A 122 16.62 4.58 1.91
C MET A 122 16.13 3.14 2.21
N SER A 123 17.00 2.15 2.05
CA SER A 123 16.68 0.74 2.30
C SER A 123 16.95 0.29 3.73
N ARG A 124 17.61 1.09 4.58
CA ARG A 124 17.98 0.69 5.94
C ARG A 124 16.75 0.45 6.84
N GLY A 125 16.65 -0.78 7.35
CA GLY A 125 15.55 -1.20 8.23
C GLY A 125 14.21 -1.39 7.50
N ASN A 126 14.23 -1.45 6.16
CA ASN A 126 13.08 -1.73 5.32
C ASN A 126 13.22 -3.08 4.63
N THR A 127 12.08 -3.68 4.26
CA THR A 127 12.05 -5.03 3.67
C THR A 127 12.90 -5.13 2.41
N SER A 128 13.80 -6.12 2.39
CA SER A 128 14.71 -6.39 1.26
C SER A 128 14.12 -7.39 0.24
N ARG A 129 14.69 -7.44 -0.96
CA ARG A 129 14.25 -8.42 -1.98
C ARG A 129 14.61 -9.85 -1.58
N GLU A 130 15.71 -9.99 -0.86
CA GLU A 130 16.25 -11.25 -0.34
C GLU A 130 15.27 -11.84 0.67
N GLU A 131 14.87 -11.05 1.68
CA GLU A 131 13.80 -11.40 2.63
C GLU A 131 12.51 -11.79 1.90
N ILE A 132 12.17 -11.04 0.84
CA ILE A 132 10.96 -11.34 0.08
C ILE A 132 11.03 -12.73 -0.58
N SER A 133 12.22 -13.11 -1.06
CA SER A 133 12.47 -14.34 -1.82
C SER A 133 12.70 -15.58 -0.95
N GLU A 134 13.30 -15.43 0.23
CA GLU A 134 13.61 -16.53 1.15
C GLU A 134 12.35 -17.10 1.81
N SER A 135 11.45 -16.23 2.25
CA SER A 135 10.17 -16.64 2.84
C SER A 135 9.23 -17.33 1.83
N SER A 136 9.34 -17.02 0.53
CA SER A 136 8.61 -17.72 -0.52
C SER A 136 9.09 -19.16 -0.73
N ARG A 137 10.31 -19.51 -0.28
CA ARG A 137 10.85 -20.89 -0.36
C ARG A 137 10.51 -21.72 0.87
N SER A 138 10.44 -21.12 2.06
CA SER A 138 10.12 -21.82 3.31
C SER A 138 8.64 -22.21 3.47
N GLY A 139 7.71 -21.58 2.74
CA GLY A 139 6.27 -21.89 2.77
C GLY A 139 5.83 -23.13 1.96
N SER A 140 6.76 -23.90 1.39
CA SER A 140 6.47 -25.09 0.57
C SER A 140 6.65 -26.43 1.32
N ALA A 141 6.94 -26.38 2.62
CA ALA A 141 7.16 -27.55 3.46
C ALA A 141 6.28 -27.52 4.71
N SER A 142 4.98 -27.80 4.53
CA SER A 142 4.10 -28.30 5.60
C SER A 142 2.85 -28.91 5.00
#